data_AF-A0A3D2MH42-F1
#
_entry.id   AF-A0A3D2MH42-F1
#
_cell.length_a   1.000
_cell.length_b   1.000
_cell.length_c   1.000
_cell.angle_alpha   90.00
_cell.angle_beta   90.00
_cell.angle_gamma   90.00
#
_symmetry.space_group_name_H-M   'P 1'
#
loop_
_entity.id
_entity.type
_entity.pdbx_description
1 polymer ?
#
loop_
_entity_poly.entity_id
_entity_poly.type
_entity_poly.pdbx_seq_one_letter_code
_entity_poly.pdbx_strand_id
1 'polypeptide(L)'
;EPHPRPTYLHVGQRAPERDTVGTTVQAEKPKKCSFSGEVSLSLAQLQQAGISKLQCPACSATWAARMRGDTVFFPPHPPRATRMTQDISRWIKQEAGWTLYKRDE
;
A
#
# COMPACT_ATOMS: atom_id res chain seq x y z
N GLU A 1 -53.04 -13.37 -45.38
CA GLU A 1 -51.78 -12.65 -45.16
C GLU A 1 -51.75 -12.16 -43.71
N PRO A 2 -50.85 -12.62 -42.82
CA PRO A 2 -50.83 -12.15 -41.45
C PRO A 2 -49.75 -11.09 -41.25
N HIS A 3 -50.16 -9.94 -40.71
CA HIS A 3 -49.32 -8.78 -40.38
C HIS A 3 -48.24 -9.12 -39.33
N PRO A 4 -47.00 -8.60 -39.43
CA PRO A 4 -45.98 -8.81 -38.41
C PRO A 4 -46.28 -7.99 -37.16
N ARG A 5 -46.11 -8.62 -35.99
CA ARG A 5 -46.29 -8.04 -34.66
C ARG A 5 -45.22 -6.95 -34.40
N PRO A 6 -45.55 -5.85 -33.70
CA PRO A 6 -44.53 -4.89 -33.30
C PRO A 6 -43.70 -5.47 -32.14
N THR A 7 -42.40 -5.56 -32.34
CA THR A 7 -41.43 -5.86 -31.28
C THR A 7 -41.41 -4.66 -30.33
N TYR A 8 -42.06 -4.79 -29.18
CA TYR A 8 -41.89 -3.84 -28.09
C TYR A 8 -40.44 -3.88 -27.64
N LEU A 9 -39.67 -2.84 -27.96
CA LEU A 9 -38.38 -2.59 -27.33
C LEU A 9 -38.65 -2.37 -25.84
N HIS A 10 -38.16 -3.28 -25.01
CA HIS A 10 -38.26 -3.16 -23.56
C HIS A 10 -37.49 -1.92 -23.12
N VAL A 11 -38.19 -0.95 -22.53
CA VAL A 11 -37.59 0.20 -21.85
C VAL A 11 -36.71 -0.34 -20.71
N GLY A 12 -35.39 -0.22 -20.85
CA GLY A 12 -34.45 -0.66 -19.81
C GLY A 12 -33.06 -1.11 -20.28
N GLN A 13 -32.83 -1.35 -21.58
CA GLN A 13 -31.47 -1.65 -22.08
C GLN A 13 -30.62 -0.36 -22.18
N ARG A 14 -30.11 0.13 -21.05
CA ARG A 14 -28.89 0.94 -21.08
C ARG A 14 -27.73 -0.02 -21.28
N ALA A 15 -27.12 0.01 -22.46
CA ALA A 15 -25.79 -0.55 -22.64
C ALA A 15 -24.87 0.04 -21.56
N PRO A 16 -23.91 -0.73 -21.00
CA PRO A 16 -22.94 -0.21 -20.05
C PRO A 16 -21.90 0.63 -20.81
N GLU A 17 -22.35 1.71 -21.45
CA GLU A 17 -21.45 2.69 -22.02
C GLU A 17 -20.97 3.56 -20.87
N ARG A 18 -19.71 3.37 -20.50
CA ARG A 18 -19.05 4.25 -19.54
C ARG A 18 -18.77 5.56 -20.24
N ASP A 19 -19.40 6.64 -19.78
CA ASP A 19 -18.99 7.99 -20.16
C ASP A 19 -17.50 8.16 -19.80
N THR A 20 -16.70 8.60 -20.77
CA THR A 20 -15.31 9.01 -20.54
C THR A 20 -15.30 10.24 -19.64
N VAL A 21 -15.25 10.00 -18.32
CA VAL A 21 -14.88 11.03 -17.35
C VAL A 21 -13.50 11.57 -17.74
N GLY A 22 -13.40 12.90 -17.87
CA GLY A 22 -12.32 13.60 -18.57
C GLY A 22 -10.90 13.16 -18.21
N THR A 23 -9.97 13.40 -19.13
CA THR A 23 -8.53 13.08 -19.02
C THR A 23 -8.00 13.50 -17.66
N THR A 24 -7.90 12.54 -16.74
CA THR A 24 -7.10 12.74 -15.54
C THR A 24 -5.67 12.75 -16.03
N VAL A 25 -4.98 13.88 -15.84
CA VAL A 25 -3.52 13.91 -15.98
C VAL A 25 -3.02 12.83 -15.02
N GLN A 26 -2.61 11.70 -15.57
CA GLN A 26 -1.96 10.65 -14.81
C GLN A 26 -0.64 11.24 -14.36
N ALA A 27 -0.64 11.93 -13.23
CA ALA A 27 0.59 12.32 -12.58
C ALA A 27 1.41 11.04 -12.44
N GLU A 28 2.59 11.01 -13.08
CA GLU A 28 3.48 9.86 -13.01
C GLU A 28 3.69 9.54 -11.53
N LYS A 29 3.16 8.38 -11.11
CA LYS A 29 3.32 7.94 -9.74
C LYS A 29 4.82 7.85 -9.47
N PRO A 30 5.33 8.49 -8.41
CA PRO A 30 6.76 8.46 -8.13
C PRO A 30 7.21 6.99 -8.03
N LYS A 31 8.24 6.63 -8.81
CA LYS A 31 8.73 5.24 -8.88
C LYS A 31 9.28 4.74 -7.54
N LYS A 32 9.65 5.67 -6.65
CA LYS A 32 10.21 5.40 -5.32
C LYS A 32 9.51 6.27 -4.27
N CYS A 33 9.29 5.69 -3.09
CA CYS A 33 8.87 6.42 -1.91
C CYS A 33 10.02 7.31 -1.41
N SER A 34 9.68 8.47 -0.85
CA SER A 34 10.65 9.43 -0.30
C SER A 34 11.32 8.95 0.99
N PHE A 35 10.77 7.93 1.67
CA PHE A 35 11.32 7.42 2.91
C PHE A 35 12.26 6.23 2.67
N SER A 36 13.55 6.42 2.96
CA SER A 36 14.56 5.37 3.01
C SER A 36 15.79 5.85 3.77
N GLY A 37 16.61 4.93 4.26
CA GLY A 37 17.88 5.26 4.92
C GLY A 37 17.98 4.71 6.33
N GLU A 38 18.92 5.26 7.09
CA GLU A 38 19.18 4.87 8.48
C GLU A 38 17.96 5.13 9.37
N VAL A 39 17.70 4.22 10.30
CA VAL A 39 16.64 4.36 11.29
C VAL A 39 17.22 4.27 12.70
N SER A 40 16.62 4.99 13.64
CA SER A 40 17.02 5.02 15.05
C SER A 40 16.71 3.73 15.83
N LEU A 41 16.47 2.61 15.15
CA LEU A 41 16.33 1.29 15.77
C LEU A 41 17.70 0.65 15.91
N SER A 42 17.99 0.08 17.07
CA SER A 42 19.20 -0.71 17.25
C SER A 42 19.01 -2.15 16.77
N LEU A 43 20.12 -2.78 16.38
CA LEU A 43 20.14 -4.20 16.07
C LEU A 43 19.61 -5.06 17.22
N ALA A 44 19.98 -4.72 18.46
CA ALA A 44 19.54 -5.40 19.67
C ALA A 44 18.01 -5.37 19.83
N GLN A 45 17.35 -4.24 19.53
CA GLN A 45 15.90 -4.14 19.58
C GLN A 45 15.22 -5.08 18.56
N LEU A 46 15.73 -5.15 17.34
CA LEU A 46 15.20 -6.06 16.32
C LEU A 46 15.39 -7.53 16.70
N GLN A 47 16.56 -7.88 17.22
CA GLN A 47 16.89 -9.24 17.64
C GLN A 47 16.04 -9.67 18.84
N GLN A 48 15.93 -8.83 19.87
CA GLN A 48 15.13 -9.10 21.07
C GLN A 48 13.65 -9.29 20.73
N ALA A 49 13.13 -8.53 19.76
CA ALA A 49 11.75 -8.66 19.31
C ALA A 49 11.52 -9.85 18.36
N GLY A 50 12.59 -10.40 17.76
CA GLY A 50 12.49 -11.39 16.67
C GLY A 50 11.82 -10.86 15.40
N ILE A 51 11.63 -9.54 15.28
CA ILE A 51 10.84 -8.90 14.22
C ILE A 51 11.70 -7.87 13.51
N SER A 52 11.98 -8.12 12.23
CA SER A 52 12.75 -7.25 11.34
C SER A 52 11.89 -6.47 10.34
N LYS A 53 10.56 -6.48 10.49
CA LYS A 53 9.63 -5.79 9.59
C LYS A 53 9.41 -4.35 10.06
N LEU A 54 9.60 -3.37 9.20
CA LEU A 54 9.37 -1.96 9.48
C LEU A 54 8.29 -1.42 8.55
N GLN A 55 7.39 -0.58 9.08
CA GLN A 55 6.40 0.16 8.32
C GLN A 55 6.96 1.54 7.94
N CYS A 56 6.88 1.86 6.65
CA CYS A 56 7.19 3.19 6.15
C CYS A 56 6.17 4.21 6.69
N PRO A 57 6.60 5.31 7.34
CA PRO A 57 5.68 6.35 7.83
C PRO A 57 5.00 7.13 6.69
N ALA A 58 5.66 7.26 5.53
CA ALA A 58 5.12 8.04 4.40
C ALA A 58 4.02 7.31 3.60
N CYS A 59 4.20 6.02 3.28
CA CYS A 59 3.27 5.27 2.43
C CYS A 59 2.70 4.00 3.08
N SER A 60 3.03 3.71 4.34
CA SER A 60 2.61 2.50 5.06
C SER A 60 3.03 1.18 4.42
N ALA A 61 4.00 1.17 3.51
CA ALA A 61 4.59 -0.07 3.01
C ALA A 61 5.43 -0.74 4.10
N THR A 62 5.29 -2.04 4.28
CA THR A 62 6.15 -2.79 5.18
C THR A 62 7.26 -3.51 4.43
N TRP A 63 8.50 -3.29 4.87
CA TRP A 63 9.70 -3.92 4.31
C TRP A 63 10.58 -4.47 5.43
N ALA A 64 11.42 -5.44 5.09
CA ALA A 64 12.42 -5.95 6.02
C ALA A 64 13.56 -4.92 6.19
N ALA A 65 13.99 -4.71 7.42
CA ALA A 65 15.20 -3.96 7.75
C ALA A 65 16.40 -4.58 7.05
N ARG A 66 17.34 -3.73 6.64
CA ARG A 66 18.68 -4.13 6.25
C ARG A 66 19.64 -3.75 7.36
N MET A 67 20.60 -4.61 7.64
CA MET A 67 21.63 -4.37 8.67
C MET A 67 22.96 -4.16 7.97
N ARG A 68 23.72 -3.15 8.40
CA ARG A 68 25.13 -2.97 8.01
C ARG A 68 25.91 -2.68 9.27
N GLY A 69 26.65 -3.69 9.77
CA GLY A 69 27.18 -3.65 11.13
C GLY A 69 26.04 -3.54 12.14
N ASP A 70 26.16 -2.60 13.07
CA ASP A 70 25.16 -2.34 14.10
C ASP A 70 24.05 -1.36 13.67
N THR A 71 24.16 -0.81 12.47
CA THR A 71 23.21 0.18 11.95
C THR A 71 22.08 -0.49 11.16
N VAL A 72 20.85 -0.09 11.47
CA VAL A 72 19.63 -0.55 10.81
C VAL A 72 19.21 0.45 9.73
N PHE A 73 18.87 -0.06 8.55
CA PHE A 73 18.44 0.72 7.39
C PHE A 73 17.07 0.27 6.89
N PHE A 74 16.21 1.24 6.58
CA PHE A 74 15.00 1.03 5.80
C PHE A 74 15.33 1.10 4.30
N PRO A 75 15.07 0.03 3.52
CA PRO A 75 15.44 0.01 2.12
C PRO A 75 14.60 0.99 1.27
N PRO A 76 15.18 1.56 0.19
CA PRO A 76 14.40 2.22 -0.85
C PRO A 76 13.34 1.27 -1.40
N HIS A 77 12.13 1.79 -1.60
CA HIS A 77 10.98 0.99 -2.00
C HIS A 77 10.02 1.79 -2.89
N PRO A 78 9.24 1.13 -3.75
CA PRO A 78 8.15 1.81 -4.45
C PRO A 78 7.06 2.22 -3.45
N PRO A 79 6.31 3.32 -3.72
CA PRO A 79 5.15 3.66 -2.92
C PRO A 79 4.15 2.52 -2.91
N ARG A 80 3.48 2.33 -1.77
CA ARG A 80 2.49 1.28 -1.62
C ARG A 80 1.32 1.48 -2.58
N ALA A 81 1.06 0.50 -3.44
CA ALA A 81 -0.01 0.59 -4.44
C ALA A 81 -1.41 0.39 -3.84
N THR A 82 -1.55 -0.46 -2.82
CA THR A 82 -2.83 -0.83 -2.21
C THR A 82 -2.83 -0.60 -0.70
N ARG A 83 -3.91 -0.02 -0.16
CA ARG A 83 -4.10 0.27 1.27
C ARG A 83 -4.63 -0.93 2.07
N MET A 84 -4.35 -2.17 1.66
CA MET A 84 -4.81 -3.33 2.43
C MET A 84 -4.21 -3.29 3.85
N THR A 85 -4.97 -3.57 4.90
CA THR A 85 -4.35 -3.66 6.24
C THR A 85 -3.44 -4.88 6.27
N GLN A 86 -2.18 -4.69 6.67
CA GLN A 86 -1.27 -5.81 6.90
C GLN A 86 -1.37 -6.20 8.36
N ASP A 87 -2.01 -7.33 8.61
CA ASP A 87 -2.13 -7.90 9.94
C ASP A 87 -0.87 -8.71 10.29
N ILE A 88 0.23 -7.97 10.48
CA ILE A 88 1.55 -8.51 10.79
C ILE A 88 2.20 -7.68 11.89
N SER A 89 2.95 -8.37 12.76
CA SER A 89 3.83 -7.72 13.73
C SER A 89 4.94 -6.95 12.99
N ARG A 90 5.13 -5.68 13.35
CA ARG A 90 6.02 -4.76 12.64
C ARG A 90 6.37 -3.56 13.52
N TRP A 91 7.50 -2.94 13.22
CA TRP A 91 7.89 -1.67 13.81
C TRP A 91 7.24 -0.50 13.08
N ILE A 92 6.68 0.44 13.84
CA ILE A 92 6.01 1.62 13.33
C ILE A 92 6.71 2.86 13.89
N LYS A 93 7.06 3.80 13.03
CA LYS A 93 7.62 5.09 13.46
C LYS A 93 6.51 5.95 14.05
N GLN A 94 6.65 6.30 15.32
CA GLN A 94 5.85 7.26 16.07
C GLN A 94 6.70 8.50 16.40
N GLU A 95 6.10 9.51 17.04
CA GLU A 95 6.79 10.75 17.40
C GLU A 95 8.00 10.51 18.31
N ALA A 96 7.87 9.62 19.30
CA ALA A 96 8.92 9.29 20.26
C ALA A 96 9.97 8.29 19.74
N GLY A 97 9.81 7.75 18.53
CA GLY A 97 10.70 6.75 17.97
C GLY A 97 9.97 5.57 17.35
N TRP A 98 10.59 4.40 17.34
CA TRP A 98 10.02 3.19 16.75
C TRP A 98 9.36 2.32 17.81
N THR A 99 8.08 2.04 17.59
CA THR A 99 7.27 1.21 18.49
C THR A 99 6.93 -0.11 17.80
N LEU A 100 7.05 -1.21 18.54
CA LEU A 100 6.70 -2.53 18.05
C LEU A 100 5.18 -2.72 18.13
N TYR A 101 4.54 -2.88 16.97
CA TYR A 101 3.19 -3.41 16.88
C TYR A 101 3.28 -4.94 16.81
N LYS A 102 2.60 -5.63 17.72
CA LYS A 102 2.41 -7.08 17.66
C LYS A 102 0.99 -7.35 17.19
N ARG A 103 0.83 -8.29 16.27
CA ARG A 103 -0.48 -8.87 16.00
C ARG A 103 -0.89 -9.70 17.22
N ASP A 104 -2.14 -9.57 17.65
CA ASP A 104 -2.75 -10.47 18.62
C ASP A 104 -2.96 -11.85 17.94
N GLU A 105 -2.39 -12.89 18.53
CA GLU A 105 -2.48 -14.27 18.01
C GLU A 105 -3.88 -14.88 18.21
#